data_AF-A0A1C6KQJ1-F1
#
_entry.id   AF-A0A1C6KQJ1-F1
#
_cell.length_a   1.000
_cell.length_b   1.000
_cell.length_c   1.000
_cell.angle_alpha   90.00
_cell.angle_beta   90.00
_cell.angle_gamma   90.00
#
_symmetry.space_group_name_H-M   'P 1'
#
loop_
_entity.id
_entity.type
_entity.pdbx_description
1 polymer ?
#
loop_
_entity_poly.entity_id
_entity_poly.type
_entity_poly.pdbx_seq_one_letter_code
_entity_poly.pdbx_strand_id
1 'polypeptide(L)' 'MIRKMQNPDINRVADIWLKTNLKAHDFIPEQYWTSTSQFNLSGMDRY' A
#
# COMPACT_ATOMS: atom_id res chain seq x y z
N MET A 1 12.59 10.01 -9.46
CA MET A 1 13.39 10.89 -8.60
C MET A 1 13.58 10.18 -7.27
N ILE A 2 14.82 9.90 -6.87
CA ILE A 2 15.11 9.23 -5.59
C ILE A 2 15.36 10.33 -4.55
N ARG A 3 14.57 10.34 -3.48
CA ARG A 3 14.68 11.28 -2.36
C ARG A 3 14.16 10.64 -1.08
N LYS A 4 14.40 11.28 0.07
CA LYS A 4 13.81 10.85 1.35
C LYS A 4 12.27 10.90 1.27
N MET A 5 11.64 9.86 1.81
CA MET A 5 10.18 9.75 1.93
C MET A 5 9.65 10.83 2.86
N GLN A 6 8.54 11.45 2.47
CA GLN A 6 7.77 12.42 3.25
C GLN A 6 6.38 11.85 3.52
N ASN A 7 5.68 12.35 4.53
CA ASN A 7 4.34 11.86 4.89
C ASN A 7 3.35 11.79 3.70
N PRO A 8 3.30 12.79 2.79
CA PRO A 8 2.41 12.72 1.63
C PRO A 8 2.73 11.58 0.65
N ASP A 9 3.96 11.07 0.67
CA ASP A 9 4.37 9.99 -0.23
C ASP A 9 3.86 8.62 0.22
N ILE A 10 3.51 8.47 1.49
CA ILE A 10 3.16 7.19 2.09
C ILE A 10 1.96 6.57 1.36
N ASN A 11 0.90 7.35 1.15
CA ASN A 11 -0.30 6.89 0.43
C ASN A 11 0.03 6.50 -1.02
N ARG A 12 0.89 7.27 -1.68
CA ARG A 12 1.30 6.98 -3.06
C ARG A 12 2.15 5.72 -3.16
N VAL A 13 3.08 5.52 -2.23
CA VAL A 13 3.93 4.33 -2.19
C VAL A 13 3.11 3.08 -1.82
N ALA A 14 2.16 3.20 -0.89
CA ALA A 14 1.24 2.13 -0.52
C ALA A 14 0.35 1.70 -1.71
N ASP A 15 -0.17 2.65 -2.48
CA ASP A 15 -0.98 2.37 -3.68
C ASP A 15 -0.15 1.67 -4.77
N ILE A 16 1.08 2.13 -5.01
CA ILE A 16 2.00 1.47 -5.95
C ILE A 16 2.34 0.06 -5.48
N TRP A 17 2.66 -0.12 -4.19
CA TRP A 17 2.95 -1.42 -3.61
C TRP A 17 1.76 -2.37 -3.78
N LEU A 18 0.55 -1.94 -3.44
CA LEU A 18 -0.65 -2.78 -3.55
C LEU A 18 -0.92 -3.19 -4.99
N LYS A 19 -1.00 -2.22 -5.91
CA LYS A 19 -1.26 -2.48 -7.34
C LYS A 19 -0.22 -3.40 -7.97
N THR A 20 1.04 -3.21 -7.62
CA THR A 20 2.12 -4.03 -8.18
C THR A 20 2.09 -5.44 -7.61
N ASN A 21 1.81 -5.61 -6.31
CA ASN A 21 1.69 -6.94 -5.70
C ASN A 21 0.48 -7.71 -6.24
N LEU A 22 -0.68 -7.06 -6.44
CA LEU A 22 -1.84 -7.70 -7.05
C LEU A 22 -1.55 -8.22 -8.46
N LYS A 23 -0.73 -7.49 -9.23
CA LYS A 23 -0.35 -7.89 -10.59
C LYS A 23 0.74 -8.97 -10.61
N ALA A 24 1.74 -8.86 -9.75
CA ALA A 24 2.89 -9.78 -9.75
C ALA A 24 2.59 -11.10 -9.04
N HIS A 25 1.67 -11.09 -8.09
CA HIS A 25 1.29 -12.22 -7.26
C HIS A 25 -0.20 -12.55 -7.42
N ASP A 26 -0.68 -12.59 -8.67
CA ASP A 26 -2.07 -12.93 -9.03
C ASP A 26 -2.49 -14.34 -8.58
N PHE A 27 -1.51 -15.21 -8.29
CA PHE A 27 -1.70 -16.51 -7.65
C PHE A 27 -2.08 -16.45 -6.16
N ILE A 28 -1.93 -15.29 -5.50
CA ILE A 28 -2.37 -15.06 -4.10
C ILE A 28 -3.72 -14.32 -4.14
N PRO A 29 -4.74 -14.76 -3.38
CA PRO A 29 -6.04 -14.10 -3.35
C PRO A 29 -5.94 -12.61 -2.99
N GLU A 30 -6.65 -11.76 -3.74
CA GLU A 30 -6.68 -10.29 -3.54
C GLU A 30 -7.06 -9.88 -2.12
N GLN A 31 -7.91 -10.67 -1.45
CA GLN A 31 -8.37 -10.44 -0.08
C GLN A 31 -7.21 -10.44 0.92
N TYR A 32 -6.13 -11.18 0.66
CA TYR A 32 -4.94 -11.20 1.51
C TYR A 32 -4.26 -9.82 1.57
N TRP A 33 -4.18 -9.16 0.41
CA TRP A 33 -3.50 -7.87 0.26
C TRP A 33 -4.38 -6.70 0.71
N THR A 34 -5.67 -6.76 0.37
CA THR A 34 -6.63 -5.68 0.65
C THR A 34 -7.05 -5.62 2.11
N SER A 35 -7.20 -6.76 2.79
CA SER A 35 -7.50 -6.79 4.24
C SER A 35 -6.37 -6.18 5.08
N THR A 36 -5.11 -6.47 4.73
CA THR A 36 -3.93 -5.89 5.38
C THR A 36 -3.80 -4.38 5.11
N SER A 37 -4.09 -3.96 3.88
CA SER A 37 -3.97 -2.55 3.47
C SER A 37 -5.05 -1.66 4.11
N GLN A 38 -6.28 -2.17 4.22
CA GLN A 38 -7.40 -1.43 4.81
C GLN A 38 -7.18 -1.16 6.31
N PHE A 39 -6.57 -2.12 7.03
CA PHE A 39 -6.14 -1.91 8.42
C PHE A 39 -5.09 -0.80 8.55
N ASN A 40 -4.04 -0.82 7.71
CA ASN A 40 -2.92 0.12 7.80
C ASN A 40 -3.30 1.57 7.46
N LEU A 41 -4.22 1.80 6.52
CA LEU A 41 -4.65 3.16 6.15
C LEU A 41 -5.50 3.81 7.25
N SER A 42 -6.40 3.06 7.89
CA SER A 42 -7.21 3.56 9.01
C SER A 42 -6.38 4.00 10.24
N GLY A 43 -5.17 3.45 10.39
CA GLY A 43 -4.24 3.82 11.46
C GLY A 43 -3.40 5.06 11.16
N MET A 44 -3.25 5.43 9.88
CA MET A 44 -2.42 6.57 9.44
C MET A 44 -3.17 7.90 9.41
N ASP A 45 -4.51 7.90 9.33
CA ASP A 45 -5.34 9.11 9.41
C ASP A 45 -5.25 9.84 10.77
N ARG A 46 -4.54 9.26 11.74
CA ARG A 46 -4.34 9.82 13.10
C ARG A 46 -3.00 10.54 13.30
N TYR A 47 -2.19 10.71 12.24
CA TYR A 47 -0.88 11.37 12.30
C TYR A 47 -0.69 12.43 11.21
#